data_AF-A0AAV4A8J1-F1
#
_entry.id   AF-A0AAV4A8J1-F1
#
_cell.length_a   1.000
_cell.length_b   1.000
_cell.length_c   1.000
_cell.angle_alpha   90.00
_cell.angle_beta   90.00
_cell.angle_gamma   90.00
#
_symmetry.space_group_name_H-M   'P 1'
#
loop_
_entity.id
_entity.type
_entity.pdbx_description
1 polymer ?
#
loop_
_entity_poly.entity_id
_entity_poly.type
_entity_poly.pdbx_seq_one_letter_code
_entity_poly.pdbx_strand_id
1 'polypeptide(L)'
;MASGDQSSSFRKKARVKIGQIAGTRPSLYNNQLLISTGIPSMDNVIGGGLAVGTVFLLEEDVYGSYSRLILKYYLAEAVLTKQSIFLSSVDESTEKLMKELPAPIDPNVQSGNNDTSSDSGCGTSNMNDKDDRMKIAWRYQNQKVAQ
;
A
#
# COMPACT_ATOMS: atom_id res chain seq x y z
N MET A 1 48.85 -1.66 41.84
CA MET A 1 47.41 -1.78 41.51
C MET A 1 47.25 -1.38 40.06
N ALA A 2 47.19 -2.34 39.15
CA ALA A 2 46.98 -2.10 37.73
C ALA A 2 45.50 -2.27 37.42
N SER A 3 44.81 -1.16 37.17
CA SER A 3 43.40 -1.12 36.80
C SER A 3 43.29 -1.43 35.31
N GLY A 4 42.88 -2.65 34.96
CA GLY A 4 42.63 -3.06 33.57
C GLY A 4 41.34 -2.46 33.06
N ASP A 5 41.44 -1.54 32.11
CA ASP A 5 40.29 -0.96 31.41
C ASP A 5 39.77 -1.95 30.36
N GLN A 6 38.63 -2.59 30.64
CA GLN A 6 37.96 -3.54 29.77
C GLN A 6 37.22 -2.78 28.65
N SER A 7 37.95 -2.30 27.65
CA SER A 7 37.34 -1.75 26.44
C SER A 7 36.85 -2.90 25.55
N SER A 8 35.55 -3.19 25.63
CA SER A 8 34.83 -4.13 24.77
C SER A 8 35.22 -3.98 23.28
N SER A 9 35.68 -5.09 22.67
CA SER A 9 36.14 -5.15 21.27
C SER A 9 35.01 -5.23 20.24
N PHE A 10 33.74 -5.13 20.68
CA PHE A 10 32.58 -5.13 19.81
C PHE A 10 32.53 -3.84 18.98
N ARG A 11 33.27 -3.81 17.88
CA ARG A 11 33.16 -2.78 16.85
C ARG A 11 31.85 -3.00 16.10
N LYS A 12 30.85 -2.16 16.34
CA LYS A 12 29.67 -2.05 15.46
C LYS A 12 30.18 -1.80 14.04
N LYS A 13 30.07 -2.80 13.16
CA LYS A 13 30.26 -2.58 11.72
C LYS A 13 29.34 -1.45 11.32
N ALA A 14 29.91 -0.34 10.86
CA ALA A 14 29.15 0.78 10.34
C ALA A 14 28.20 0.22 9.28
N ARG A 15 26.89 0.33 9.52
CA ARG A 15 25.87 -0.11 8.58
C ARG A 15 26.15 0.63 7.28
N VAL A 16 26.56 -0.10 6.23
CA VAL A 16 26.74 0.49 4.91
C VAL A 16 25.42 1.18 4.60
N LYS A 17 25.46 2.51 4.43
CA LYS A 17 24.32 3.29 3.98
C LYS A 17 24.10 2.90 2.52
N ILE A 18 23.49 1.74 2.30
CA ILE A 18 22.84 1.40 1.04
C ILE A 18 21.91 2.60 0.80
N GLY A 19 22.12 3.32 -0.30
CA GLY A 19 21.35 4.52 -0.61
C GLY A 19 19.87 4.19 -0.43
N GLN A 20 19.18 4.97 0.42
CA GLN A 20 17.76 4.75 0.65
C GLN A 20 17.02 5.24 -0.59
N ILE A 21 16.83 4.35 -1.55
CA ILE A 21 15.97 4.60 -2.71
C ILE A 21 14.53 4.64 -2.19
N ALA A 22 13.79 5.68 -2.56
CA ALA A 22 12.40 5.83 -2.13
C ALA A 22 11.55 4.62 -2.53
N GLY A 23 10.70 4.15 -1.62
CA GLY A 23 9.86 2.98 -1.85
C GLY A 23 10.57 1.62 -1.79
N THR A 24 11.88 1.58 -1.47
CA THR A 24 12.61 0.31 -1.35
C THR A 24 12.75 -0.16 0.10
N ARG A 25 12.72 -1.47 0.31
CA ARG A 25 12.91 -2.12 1.60
C ARG A 25 14.01 -3.19 1.48
N PRO A 26 14.97 -3.26 2.42
CA PRO A 26 15.97 -4.31 2.39
C PRO A 26 15.33 -5.67 2.73
N SER A 27 15.54 -6.67 1.87
CA SER A 27 15.20 -8.07 2.12
C SER A 27 15.97 -8.58 3.33
N LEU A 28 15.29 -9.35 4.18
CA LEU A 28 15.89 -10.00 5.35
C LEU A 28 16.79 -11.19 4.99
N TYR A 29 16.57 -11.79 3.82
CA TYR A 29 17.26 -13.02 3.41
C TYR A 29 18.55 -12.72 2.65
N ASN A 30 18.49 -11.82 1.67
CA ASN A 30 19.59 -11.61 0.71
C ASN A 30 20.17 -10.19 0.73
N ASN A 31 19.73 -9.32 1.66
CA ASN A 31 20.11 -7.90 1.71
C ASN A 31 19.86 -7.11 0.40
N GLN A 32 19.10 -7.67 -0.55
CA GLN A 32 18.70 -7.01 -1.78
C GLN A 32 17.61 -5.99 -1.49
N LEU A 33 17.55 -4.91 -2.27
CA LEU A 33 16.46 -3.96 -2.19
C LEU A 33 15.25 -4.53 -2.92
N LEU A 34 14.10 -4.56 -2.23
CA LEU A 34 12.81 -4.96 -2.76
C LEU A 34 11.90 -3.75 -2.93
N ILE A 35 11.06 -3.79 -3.95
CA ILE A 35 9.99 -2.84 -4.27
C ILE A 35 8.65 -3.57 -4.09
N SER A 36 7.69 -2.89 -3.47
CA SER A 36 6.31 -3.37 -3.32
C SER A 36 5.60 -3.43 -4.67
N THR A 37 4.79 -4.46 -4.90
CA THR A 37 3.97 -4.57 -6.11
C THR A 37 2.67 -3.77 -6.02
N GLY A 38 2.39 -3.17 -4.87
CA GLY A 38 1.10 -2.56 -4.54
C GLY A 38 0.04 -3.58 -4.10
N ILE A 39 0.34 -4.88 -4.16
CA ILE A 39 -0.56 -5.97 -3.77
C ILE A 39 0.09 -6.79 -2.64
N PRO A 40 -0.33 -6.61 -1.37
CA PRO A 40 0.30 -7.28 -0.24
C PRO A 40 0.28 -8.81 -0.32
N SER A 41 -0.79 -9.39 -0.87
CA SER A 41 -0.89 -10.85 -1.03
C SER A 41 0.12 -11.38 -2.04
N MET A 42 0.35 -10.66 -3.14
CA MET A 42 1.33 -11.04 -4.15
C MET A 42 2.75 -10.87 -3.64
N ASP A 43 3.05 -9.75 -2.96
CA ASP A 43 4.35 -9.51 -2.34
C ASP A 43 4.72 -10.66 -1.40
N ASN A 44 3.79 -11.13 -0.57
CA ASN A 44 4.04 -12.26 0.33
C ASN A 44 4.37 -13.55 -0.41
N VAL A 45 3.71 -13.82 -1.55
CA VAL A 45 3.94 -15.03 -2.37
C VAL A 45 5.32 -14.99 -3.03
N ILE A 46 5.76 -13.82 -3.52
CA ILE A 46 7.03 -13.67 -4.24
C ILE A 46 8.25 -13.40 -3.32
N GLY A 47 8.06 -13.44 -1.99
CA GLY A 47 9.16 -13.28 -1.03
C GLY A 47 9.38 -11.85 -0.51
N GLY A 48 8.33 -11.04 -0.51
CA GLY A 48 8.27 -9.69 0.06
C GLY A 48 8.32 -8.54 -0.95
N GLY A 49 8.25 -8.84 -2.25
CA GLY A 49 8.25 -7.84 -3.33
C GLY A 49 9.22 -8.18 -4.47
N LEU A 50 9.37 -7.25 -5.41
CA LEU A 50 10.25 -7.37 -6.57
C LEU A 50 11.65 -6.83 -6.27
N ALA A 51 12.70 -7.58 -6.60
CA ALA A 51 14.07 -7.11 -6.40
C ALA A 51 14.45 -6.01 -7.41
N VAL A 52 15.14 -4.97 -6.93
CA VAL A 52 15.62 -3.87 -7.79
C VAL A 52 16.59 -4.41 -8.85
N GLY A 53 16.40 -4.00 -10.10
CA GLY A 53 17.22 -4.44 -11.24
C GLY A 53 16.77 -5.75 -11.88
N THR A 54 15.59 -6.27 -11.52
CA THR A 54 14.98 -7.44 -12.15
C THR A 54 13.93 -7.07 -13.19
N VAL A 55 13.59 -8.02 -14.05
CA VAL A 55 12.49 -7.90 -15.02
C VAL A 55 11.37 -8.82 -14.57
N PHE A 56 10.16 -8.28 -14.46
CA PHE A 56 8.96 -9.01 -14.08
C PHE A 56 8.03 -9.10 -15.29
N LEU A 57 7.75 -10.33 -15.74
CA LEU A 57 6.86 -10.61 -16.86
C LEU A 57 5.55 -11.20 -16.32
N LEU A 58 4.43 -10.62 -16.73
CA LEU A 58 3.09 -11.11 -16.44
C LEU A 58 2.51 -11.69 -17.73
N GLU A 59 2.27 -13.00 -17.74
CA GLU A 59 1.53 -13.66 -18.81
C GLU A 59 0.06 -13.74 -18.41
N GLU A 60 -0.81 -13.44 -19.37
CA GLU A 60 -2.26 -13.46 -19.19
C GLU A 60 -2.87 -14.54 -20.07
N ASP A 61 -3.78 -15.32 -19.48
CA ASP A 61 -4.60 -16.27 -20.24
C ASP A 61 -5.65 -15.52 -21.08
N VAL A 62 -6.22 -16.19 -22.09
CA VAL A 62 -7.18 -15.65 -23.06
C VAL A 62 -8.39 -14.97 -22.39
N TYR A 63 -8.77 -15.42 -21.19
CA TYR A 63 -9.89 -14.89 -20.41
C TYR A 63 -9.46 -14.05 -19.19
N GLY A 64 -8.16 -13.95 -18.94
CA GLY A 64 -7.62 -13.15 -17.84
C GLY A 64 -7.73 -11.65 -18.14
N SER A 65 -8.07 -10.86 -17.14
CA SER A 65 -7.93 -9.38 -17.19
C SER A 65 -7.22 -8.83 -15.95
N TYR A 66 -6.46 -9.69 -15.26
CA TYR A 66 -5.76 -9.38 -14.02
C TYR A 66 -4.37 -8.78 -14.26
N SER A 67 -3.73 -9.05 -15.41
CA SER A 67 -2.40 -8.51 -15.69
C SER A 67 -2.40 -6.97 -15.67
N ARG A 68 -3.44 -6.38 -16.29
CA ARG A 68 -3.68 -4.93 -16.30
C ARG A 68 -3.93 -4.39 -14.90
N LEU A 69 -4.65 -5.13 -14.07
CA LEU A 69 -4.92 -4.73 -12.69
C LEU A 69 -3.63 -4.71 -11.86
N ILE A 70 -2.80 -5.75 -11.97
CA ILE A 70 -1.50 -5.82 -11.30
C ILE A 70 -0.59 -4.67 -11.77
N LEU A 71 -0.54 -4.40 -13.08
CA LEU A 71 0.21 -3.27 -13.62
C LEU A 71 -0.26 -1.93 -13.04
N LYS A 72 -1.58 -1.70 -12.94
CA LYS A 72 -2.15 -0.48 -12.34
C LYS A 72 -1.74 -0.34 -10.88
N TYR A 73 -1.77 -1.40 -10.09
CA TYR A 73 -1.32 -1.36 -8.69
C TYR A 73 0.17 -1.07 -8.58
N TYR A 74 1.00 -1.68 -9.43
CA TYR A 74 2.43 -1.41 -9.47
C TYR A 74 2.73 0.05 -9.81
N LEU A 75 2.02 0.61 -10.80
CA LEU A 75 2.14 2.02 -11.17
C LEU A 75 1.68 2.94 -10.04
N ALA A 76 0.55 2.65 -9.40
CA ALA A 76 0.04 3.44 -8.29
C ALA A 76 1.02 3.46 -7.11
N GLU A 77 1.60 2.31 -6.75
CA GLU A 77 2.61 2.21 -5.71
C GLU A 77 3.87 3.01 -6.06
N ALA A 78 4.32 2.93 -7.31
CA ALA A 78 5.46 3.71 -7.79
C ALA A 78 5.20 5.23 -7.72
N VAL A 79 3.97 5.69 -8.01
CA VAL A 79 3.58 7.10 -7.88
C VAL A 79 3.60 7.54 -6.41
N LEU A 80 3.01 6.74 -5.51
CA LEU A 80 2.96 7.04 -4.08
C LEU A 80 4.35 7.11 -3.46
N THR A 81 5.24 6.22 -3.87
CA THR A 81 6.62 6.17 -3.41
C THR A 81 7.55 7.18 -4.10
N LYS A 82 7.00 7.99 -5.03
CA LYS A 82 7.72 9.02 -5.81
C LYS A 82 8.89 8.44 -6.63
N GLN A 83 8.71 7.23 -7.16
CA GLN A 83 9.65 6.62 -8.08
C GLN A 83 9.51 7.20 -9.48
N SER A 84 10.60 7.19 -10.26
CA SER A 84 10.54 7.56 -11.68
C SER A 84 9.94 6.39 -12.46
N ILE A 85 8.88 6.68 -13.22
CA ILE A 85 8.13 5.69 -13.97
C ILE A 85 8.24 6.02 -15.45
N PHE A 86 8.49 5.00 -16.26
CA PHE A 86 8.33 5.06 -17.71
C PHE A 86 7.24 4.08 -18.11
N LEU A 87 6.18 4.59 -18.74
CA LEU A 87 5.08 3.78 -19.24
C LEU A 87 5.05 3.85 -20.77
N SER A 88 5.10 2.68 -21.40
CA SER A 88 4.92 2.51 -22.84
C SER A 88 3.94 1.37 -23.07
N SER A 89 3.09 1.52 -24.07
CA SER A 89 2.03 0.59 -24.40
C SER A 89 1.86 0.59 -25.93
N VAL A 90 1.67 -0.61 -26.49
CA VAL A 90 1.41 -0.79 -27.93
C VAL A 90 -0.09 -0.74 -28.21
N ASP A 91 -0.90 -1.34 -27.32
CA ASP A 91 -2.32 -1.57 -27.56
C ASP A 91 -3.24 -0.50 -26.95
N GLU A 92 -2.86 0.09 -25.81
CA GLU A 92 -3.69 1.04 -25.05
C GLU A 92 -3.02 2.42 -24.90
N SER A 93 -3.83 3.48 -24.81
CA SER A 93 -3.34 4.82 -24.54
C SER A 93 -2.82 4.98 -23.10
N THR A 94 -1.56 5.39 -22.98
CA THR A 94 -0.86 5.66 -21.72
C THR A 94 -1.64 6.63 -20.81
N GLU A 95 -2.26 7.66 -21.39
CA GLU A 95 -3.01 8.67 -20.64
C GLU A 95 -4.24 8.09 -19.95
N LYS A 96 -4.91 7.13 -20.59
CA LYS A 96 -6.10 6.48 -20.03
C LYS A 96 -5.68 5.58 -18.88
N LEU A 97 -4.62 4.80 -19.06
CA LEU A 97 -4.09 3.94 -18.00
C LEU A 97 -3.70 4.74 -16.75
N MET A 98 -3.08 5.91 -16.93
CA MET A 98 -2.71 6.83 -15.84
C MET A 98 -3.92 7.42 -15.11
N LYS A 99 -5.03 7.68 -15.80
CA LYS A 99 -6.28 8.19 -15.19
C LYS A 99 -7.04 7.12 -14.41
N GLU A 100 -6.86 5.85 -14.76
CA GLU A 100 -7.53 4.71 -14.14
C GLU A 100 -6.76 4.09 -12.96
N LEU A 101 -5.70 4.74 -12.47
CA LEU A 101 -4.93 4.22 -11.35
C LEU A 101 -5.76 4.21 -10.05
N PRO A 102 -5.64 3.14 -9.24
CA PRO A 102 -6.32 3.07 -7.96
C PRO A 102 -5.83 4.15 -7.00
N ALA A 103 -6.76 4.69 -6.21
CA ALA A 103 -6.46 5.66 -5.16
C ALA A 103 -5.90 4.97 -3.90
N PRO A 104 -5.02 5.64 -3.14
CA PRO A 104 -4.58 5.15 -1.84
C PRO A 104 -5.77 5.03 -0.88
N ILE A 105 -5.77 3.96 -0.08
CA ILE A 105 -6.77 3.76 0.97
C ILE A 105 -6.33 4.55 2.20
N ASP A 106 -7.18 5.45 2.69
CA ASP A 106 -6.94 6.15 3.94
C ASP A 106 -7.10 5.18 5.13
N PRO A 107 -6.04 4.94 5.94
CA PRO A 107 -6.13 4.01 7.07
C PRO A 107 -7.07 4.49 8.18
N ASN A 108 -7.44 5.77 8.19
CA ASN A 108 -8.41 6.35 9.13
C ASN A 108 -9.88 6.05 8.78
N VAL A 109 -10.15 5.42 7.63
CA VAL A 109 -11.51 5.03 7.19
C VAL A 109 -11.78 3.54 7.45
N GLN A 110 -10.89 2.84 8.18
CA GLN A 110 -11.09 1.45 8.55
C GLN A 110 -11.76 1.31 9.92
N SER A 111 -13.05 1.63 9.97
CA SER A 111 -14.06 0.99 10.84
C SER A 111 -15.43 1.61 10.57
N GLY A 112 -16.23 0.90 9.79
CA GLY A 112 -17.65 1.19 9.60
C GLY A 112 -18.01 1.29 8.13
N ASN A 113 -18.17 0.14 7.48
CA ASN A 113 -19.20 -0.09 6.45
C ASN A 113 -19.03 -1.52 5.92
N ASN A 114 -19.63 -2.47 6.64
CA ASN A 114 -20.20 -3.64 5.97
C ASN A 114 -21.48 -3.15 5.30
N ASP A 115 -21.56 -3.35 3.99
CA ASP A 115 -22.75 -3.30 3.14
C ASP A 115 -23.53 -1.98 3.08
N THR A 116 -23.48 -1.30 1.94
CA THR A 116 -24.60 -1.26 0.97
C THR A 116 -24.28 -0.24 -0.13
N SER A 117 -24.39 -0.71 -1.36
CA SER A 117 -24.41 0.04 -2.61
C SER A 117 -25.47 1.16 -2.65
N SER A 118 -25.09 2.38 -3.04
CA SER A 118 -25.80 3.19 -4.06
C SER A 118 -25.17 4.59 -4.18
N ASP A 119 -24.55 4.82 -5.34
CA ASP A 119 -24.77 5.92 -6.27
C ASP A 119 -25.27 7.31 -5.83
N SER A 120 -24.68 8.32 -6.48
CA SER A 120 -25.16 9.68 -6.76
C SER A 120 -25.10 10.80 -5.69
N GLY A 121 -24.36 11.87 -6.01
CA GLY A 121 -24.81 13.25 -5.72
C GLY A 121 -23.79 14.24 -5.12
N CYS A 122 -23.34 15.18 -5.94
CA CYS A 122 -22.65 16.44 -5.61
C CYS A 122 -23.43 17.34 -4.63
N GLY A 123 -22.74 18.03 -3.71
CA GLY A 123 -23.33 19.15 -2.96
C GLY A 123 -22.45 19.69 -1.83
N THR A 124 -22.17 20.99 -1.87
CA THR A 124 -21.27 21.73 -0.98
C THR A 124 -21.84 21.99 0.42
N SER A 125 -20.92 22.12 1.39
CA SER A 125 -20.95 23.01 2.57
C SER A 125 -21.93 22.77 3.73
N ASN A 126 -21.34 22.71 4.93
CA ASN A 126 -21.70 23.39 6.18
C ASN A 126 -21.75 22.48 7.42
N MET A 127 -21.14 23.00 8.50
CA MET A 127 -21.28 22.54 9.89
C MET A 127 -22.72 22.12 10.18
N ASN A 128 -22.89 20.88 10.68
CA ASN A 128 -23.96 20.40 11.60
C ASN A 128 -24.25 18.88 11.45
N ASP A 129 -23.50 18.15 10.63
CA ASP A 129 -23.82 16.75 10.26
C ASP A 129 -23.32 15.67 11.25
N LYS A 130 -23.36 15.97 12.55
CA LYS A 130 -23.14 14.97 13.63
C LYS A 130 -24.43 14.51 14.31
N ASP A 131 -25.54 15.24 14.15
CA ASP A 131 -26.83 14.86 14.74
C ASP A 131 -27.64 13.87 13.89
N ASP A 132 -27.29 13.69 12.61
CA ASP A 132 -28.04 12.80 11.71
C ASP A 132 -27.51 11.36 11.66
N ARG A 133 -26.31 11.11 12.19
CA ARG A 133 -25.65 9.80 12.04
C ARG A 133 -26.14 8.69 12.98
N MET A 134 -27.13 8.95 13.84
CA MET A 134 -27.61 7.96 14.82
C MET A 134 -29.10 8.09 15.19
N LYS A 135 -30.00 8.54 14.30
CA LYS A 135 -31.43 8.70 14.66
C LYS A 135 -32.14 7.38 14.99
N ILE A 136 -31.74 6.26 14.37
CA ILE A 136 -32.39 4.94 14.56
C ILE A 136 -31.69 4.15 15.67
N ALA A 137 -30.35 4.14 15.69
CA ALA A 137 -29.57 3.38 16.65
C ALA A 137 -29.63 3.97 18.09
N TRP A 138 -29.90 5.26 18.24
CA TRP A 138 -30.02 5.90 19.56
C TRP A 138 -31.11 5.29 20.44
N ARG A 139 -32.21 4.80 19.85
CA ARG A 139 -33.32 4.19 20.62
C ARG A 139 -32.93 2.90 21.33
N TYR A 140 -31.87 2.23 20.90
CA TYR A 140 -31.42 0.96 21.47
C TYR A 140 -30.28 1.13 22.48
N GLN A 141 -29.70 2.32 22.62
CA GLN A 141 -28.52 2.57 23.46
C GLN A 141 -28.76 2.29 24.96
N ASN A 142 -30.00 2.42 25.41
CA ASN A 142 -30.38 2.20 26.82
C ASN A 142 -31.28 0.98 27.00
N GLN A 143 -31.36 0.08 26.03
CA GLN A 143 -32.16 -1.13 26.18
C GLN A 143 -31.40 -2.11 27.09
N LYS A 144 -31.98 -2.41 28.26
CA LYS A 144 -31.39 -3.38 29.19
C LYS A 144 -31.37 -4.75 28.51
N VAL A 145 -30.19 -5.38 28.48
CA VAL A 145 -30.02 -6.76 28.03
C VAL A 145 -30.77 -7.64 29.03
N ALA A 146 -31.82 -8.33 28.56
CA ALA A 146 -32.55 -9.28 29.39
C ALA A 146 -31.63 -10.49 29.67
N GLN A 147 -31.54 -10.88 30.94
CA GLN A 147 -30.92 -12.14 31.39
C GLN A 147 -31.83 -13.33 31.14
#